data_AF-A0A644V0U4-F1
#
_entry.id   AF-A0A644V0U4-F1
#
_cell.length_a   1.000
_cell.length_b   1.000
_cell.length_c   1.000
_cell.angle_alpha   90.00
_cell.angle_beta   90.00
_cell.angle_gamma   90.00
#
_symmetry.space_group_name_H-M   'P 1'
#
loop_
_entity.id
_entity.type
_entity.pdbx_description
1 polymer ?
#
loop_
_entity_poly.entity_id
_entity_poly.type
_entity_poly.pdbx_seq_one_letter_code
_entity_poly.pdbx_strand_id
1 'polypeptide(L)'
;MSELYRVVKPKYNNGIVITLVPISCNIDETLEKEEYNTPKLRLKYYGQADHLRRYGADFTDKLKSVGFNIDVIKNYDLFKKKEIDKYCINKGNIIFLSYK
;
A
#
# COMPACT_ATOMS: atom_id res chain seq x y z
N MET A 1 -6.52 -1.08 9.56
CA MET A 1 -6.01 -2.35 8.98
C MET A 1 -6.62 -3.59 9.63
N SER A 2 -7.07 -3.51 10.88
CA SER A 2 -7.70 -4.62 11.62
C SER A 2 -8.85 -5.30 10.88
N GLU A 3 -9.69 -4.53 10.18
CA GLU A 3 -10.81 -5.12 9.42
C GLU A 3 -10.35 -6.02 8.27
N LEU A 4 -9.27 -5.68 7.57
CA LEU A 4 -8.68 -6.56 6.55
C LEU A 4 -8.18 -7.87 7.17
N TYR A 5 -7.52 -7.77 8.33
CA TYR A 5 -7.04 -8.94 9.06
C TYR A 5 -8.17 -9.82 9.61
N ARG A 6 -9.30 -9.21 10.00
CA ARG A 6 -10.48 -9.93 10.50
C ARG A 6 -11.15 -10.78 9.42
N VAL A 7 -11.21 -10.27 8.18
CA VAL A 7 -11.97 -10.93 7.09
C VAL A 7 -11.14 -11.87 6.23
N VAL A 8 -9.81 -11.71 6.21
CA VAL A 8 -8.93 -12.61 5.44
C VAL A 8 -8.93 -14.01 6.06
N LYS A 9 -8.99 -15.04 5.22
CA LYS A 9 -8.76 -16.42 5.67
C LYS A 9 -7.29 -16.59 6.10
N PRO A 10 -6.98 -17.57 6.97
CA PRO A 10 -5.59 -17.92 7.27
C PRO A 10 -4.82 -18.40 6.02
N LYS A 11 -3.49 -18.30 6.03
CA LYS A 11 -2.64 -18.71 4.89
C LYS A 11 -2.84 -20.18 4.50
N TYR A 12 -3.08 -21.09 5.44
CA TYR A 12 -3.34 -22.51 5.17
C TYR A 12 -4.67 -22.75 4.43
N ASN A 13 -5.55 -21.75 4.36
CA ASN A 13 -6.74 -21.72 3.50
C ASN A 13 -6.57 -20.79 2.30
N ASN A 14 -5.32 -20.47 1.92
CA ASN A 14 -4.95 -19.60 0.81
C ASN A 14 -5.50 -18.16 0.92
N GLY A 15 -5.67 -17.65 2.14
CA GLY A 15 -6.04 -16.25 2.34
C GLY A 15 -4.84 -15.32 2.17
N ILE A 16 -4.96 -14.38 1.24
CA ILE A 16 -3.94 -13.39 0.90
C ILE A 16 -4.62 -12.04 0.68
N VAL A 17 -3.97 -10.96 1.14
CA VAL A 17 -4.33 -9.59 0.78
C VAL A 17 -3.21 -9.01 -0.08
N ILE A 18 -3.55 -8.62 -1.31
CA ILE A 18 -2.64 -7.89 -2.20
C ILE A 18 -3.00 -6.42 -2.10
N THR A 19 -2.07 -5.60 -1.63
CA THR A 19 -2.27 -4.15 -1.52
C THR A 19 -1.35 -3.40 -2.45
N LEU A 20 -1.94 -2.52 -3.25
CA LEU A 20 -1.27 -1.57 -4.13
C LEU A 20 -1.72 -0.19 -3.72
N VAL A 21 -0.84 0.56 -3.07
CA VAL A 21 -1.08 1.95 -2.69
C VAL A 21 0.17 2.77 -3.01
N PRO A 22 0.02 4.03 -3.46
CA PRO A 22 1.15 4.92 -3.58
C PRO A 22 1.79 5.15 -2.21
N ILE A 23 3.06 4.79 -2.08
CA ILE A 23 3.87 5.08 -0.90
C ILE A 23 4.77 6.25 -1.24
N SER A 24 4.73 7.29 -0.40
CA SER A 24 5.64 8.42 -0.51
C SER A 24 6.94 8.10 0.23
N CYS A 25 8.00 7.75 -0.51
CA CYS A 25 9.32 7.49 0.07
C CYS A 25 10.00 8.72 0.69
N ASN A 26 9.38 9.90 0.56
CA ASN A 26 9.91 11.16 1.09
C ASN A 26 9.38 11.49 2.49
N ILE A 27 8.51 10.64 3.06
CA ILE A 27 8.02 10.77 4.43
C ILE A 27 8.13 9.43 5.14
N ASP A 28 8.63 9.47 6.37
CA ASP A 28 8.78 8.26 7.18
C ASP A 28 7.43 7.75 7.68
N GLU A 29 6.58 8.68 8.13
CA GLU A 29 5.26 8.36 8.70
C GLU A 29 4.11 8.76 7.77
N THR A 30 3.04 7.98 7.81
CA THR A 30 1.80 8.26 7.08
C THR A 30 1.17 9.54 7.59
N LEU A 31 0.99 10.50 6.68
CA LEU A 31 0.30 11.74 6.97
C LEU A 31 -1.21 11.52 6.91
N GLU A 32 -1.85 11.58 8.06
CA GLU A 32 -3.31 11.52 8.22
C GLU A 32 -3.72 12.48 9.35
N LYS A 33 -4.41 13.57 8.99
CA LYS A 33 -4.87 14.61 9.91
C LYS A 33 -6.34 14.89 9.67
N GLU A 34 -7.15 14.87 10.74
CA GLU A 34 -8.59 15.19 10.69
C GLU A 34 -8.83 16.64 10.23
N GLU A 35 -7.89 17.54 10.50
CA GLU A 35 -7.92 18.93 10.05
C GLU A 35 -7.91 19.08 8.52
N TYR A 36 -7.40 18.08 7.79
CA TYR A 36 -7.35 18.10 6.32
C TYR A 36 -8.65 17.53 5.72
N ASN A 37 -9.76 18.18 6.05
CA ASN A 37 -11.13 17.70 5.79
C ASN A 37 -11.84 18.38 4.60
N THR A 38 -11.20 19.30 3.89
CA THR A 38 -11.75 19.90 2.66
C THR A 38 -11.00 19.43 1.41
N PRO A 39 -11.63 19.40 0.22
CA PRO A 39 -10.96 19.06 -1.03
C PRO A 39 -9.69 19.88 -1.28
N LYS A 40 -9.71 21.18 -0.95
CA LYS A 40 -8.56 22.08 -1.09
C LYS A 40 -7.40 21.68 -0.16
N LEU A 41 -7.69 21.36 1.10
CA LEU A 41 -6.67 20.92 2.06
C LEU A 41 -6.11 19.55 1.67
N ARG A 42 -6.96 18.61 1.25
CA ARG A 42 -6.55 17.27 0.80
C ARG A 42 -5.67 17.34 -0.45
N LEU A 43 -6.05 18.17 -1.43
CA LEU A 43 -5.20 18.39 -2.60
C LEU A 43 -3.83 18.94 -2.20
N LYS A 44 -3.78 19.91 -1.27
CA LYS A 44 -2.53 20.52 -0.78
C LYS A 44 -1.62 19.52 -0.06
N TYR A 45 -2.16 18.71 0.86
CA TYR A 45 -1.36 17.86 1.74
C TYR A 45 -1.23 16.41 1.28
N TYR A 46 -2.25 15.86 0.62
CA TYR A 46 -2.30 14.48 0.14
C TYR A 46 -2.10 14.34 -1.37
N GLY A 47 -2.05 15.45 -2.12
CA GLY A 47 -1.82 15.46 -3.57
C GLY A 47 -3.06 15.15 -4.42
N GLN A 48 -4.18 14.78 -3.80
CA GLN A 48 -5.46 14.53 -4.47
C GLN A 48 -6.62 14.98 -3.59
N ALA A 49 -7.68 15.52 -4.18
CA ALA A 49 -8.77 16.16 -3.45
C ALA A 49 -9.64 15.18 -2.63
N ASP A 50 -9.69 13.92 -3.04
CA ASP A 50 -10.45 12.82 -2.45
C ASP A 50 -9.60 11.90 -1.54
N HIS A 51 -8.28 12.07 -1.52
CA HIS A 51 -7.42 11.34 -0.58
C HIS A 51 -7.76 11.66 0.87
N LEU A 52 -7.70 10.65 1.74
CA LEU A 52 -7.87 10.80 3.18
C LEU A 52 -6.55 10.81 3.96
N ARG A 53 -5.48 10.34 3.32
CA ARG A 53 -4.15 10.17 3.89
C ARG A 53 -3.12 10.07 2.78
N ARG A 54 -1.84 10.26 3.14
CA ARG A 54 -0.69 9.98 2.28
C ARG A 54 0.23 9.01 2.99
N TYR A 55 0.32 7.78 2.49
CA TYR A 55 1.12 6.73 3.13
C TYR A 55 2.62 7.01 3.03
N GLY A 56 3.32 6.78 4.15
CA GLY A 56 4.77 6.89 4.27
C GLY A 56 5.48 5.53 4.31
N ALA A 57 6.77 5.55 4.62
CA ALA A 57 7.58 4.33 4.76
C ALA A 57 7.05 3.38 5.85
N ASP A 58 6.33 3.89 6.84
CA ASP A 58 5.65 3.16 7.92
C ASP A 58 4.49 2.24 7.48
N PHE A 59 4.13 2.21 6.19
CA PHE A 59 2.98 1.44 5.71
C PHE A 59 3.06 -0.05 6.04
N THR A 60 4.25 -0.66 5.91
CA THR A 60 4.43 -2.07 6.28
C THR A 60 4.24 -2.31 7.77
N ASP A 61 4.66 -1.36 8.61
CA ASP A 61 4.51 -1.46 10.06
C ASP A 61 3.04 -1.35 10.47
N LYS A 62 2.23 -0.51 9.79
CA LYS A 62 0.77 -0.45 10.00
C LYS A 62 0.04 -1.75 9.68
N LEU A 63 0.52 -2.52 8.71
CA LEU A 63 -0.05 -3.83 8.39
C LEU A 63 0.42 -4.87 9.41
N LYS A 64 1.70 -4.88 9.79
CA LYS A 64 2.25 -5.76 10.84
C LYS A 64 1.60 -5.52 12.19
N SER A 65 1.27 -4.27 12.52
CA SER A 65 0.69 -3.89 13.82
C SER A 65 -0.65 -4.54 14.12
N VAL A 66 -1.34 -5.08 13.10
CA VAL A 66 -2.61 -5.80 13.26
C VAL A 66 -2.46 -7.32 13.14
N GLY A 67 -1.23 -7.83 13.00
CA GLY A 67 -0.92 -9.26 12.99
C GLY A 67 -0.59 -9.85 11.62
N PHE A 68 -0.53 -9.04 10.55
CA PHE A 68 -0.13 -9.56 9.24
C PHE A 68 1.37 -9.86 9.17
N ASN A 69 1.71 -10.99 8.55
CA ASN A 69 3.00 -11.21 7.92
C ASN A 69 2.97 -10.57 6.52
N ILE A 70 4.11 -10.05 6.05
CA ILE A 70 4.16 -9.27 4.80
C ILE A 70 5.40 -9.61 4.00
N ASP A 71 5.20 -9.94 2.72
CA ASP A 71 6.25 -9.98 1.72
C ASP A 71 6.17 -8.72 0.85
N VAL A 72 7.27 -7.97 0.79
CA VAL A 72 7.40 -6.76 -0.03
C VAL A 72 8.07 -7.15 -1.33
N ILE A 73 7.33 -7.04 -2.43
CA ILE A 73 7.78 -7.51 -3.74
C ILE A 73 7.91 -6.32 -4.68
N LYS A 74 9.09 -6.13 -5.26
CA LYS A 74 9.25 -5.17 -6.36
C LYS A 74 8.66 -5.81 -7.60
N ASN A 75 7.75 -5.10 -8.27
CA ASN A 75 7.07 -5.67 -9.43
C ASN A 75 8.03 -6.06 -10.57
N TYR A 76 9.18 -5.38 -10.70
CA TYR A 76 10.22 -5.72 -11.68
C TYR A 76 10.78 -7.13 -11.48
N ASP A 77 10.76 -7.67 -10.26
CA ASP A 77 11.29 -9.00 -9.95
C ASP A 77 10.28 -10.12 -10.34
N LEU A 78 9.02 -9.76 -10.60
CA LEU A 78 7.95 -10.71 -10.95
C LEU A 78 7.78 -10.93 -12.45
N PHE A 79 8.15 -9.95 -13.26
CA PHE A 79 7.84 -9.94 -14.69
C PHE A 79 9.10 -9.91 -15.55
N LYS A 80 9.07 -10.61 -16.67
CA LYS A 80 10.15 -10.52 -17.67
C LYS A 80 10.09 -9.14 -18.32
N LYS A 81 11.25 -8.64 -18.78
CA LYS A 81 11.36 -7.35 -19.49
C LYS A 81 10.32 -7.20 -20.62
N LYS A 82 10.10 -8.26 -21.41
CA LYS A 82 9.11 -8.26 -22.50
C LYS A 82 7.66 -8.05 -22.00
N GLU A 83 7.33 -8.57 -20.83
CA GLU A 83 6.00 -8.41 -20.22
C GLU A 83 5.84 -7.00 -19.65
N ILE A 84 6.89 -6.46 -19.02
CA ILE A 84 6.92 -5.09 -18.52
C ILE A 84 6.67 -4.09 -19.65
N ASP A 85 7.36 -4.27 -20.78
CA ASP A 85 7.20 -3.39 -21.94
C ASP A 85 5.83 -3.57 -22.60
N LYS A 86 5.32 -4.81 -22.70
CA LYS A 86 4.01 -5.13 -23.30
C LYS A 86 2.83 -4.59 -22.48
N TYR A 87 2.89 -4.69 -21.16
CA TYR A 87 1.79 -4.32 -20.25
C TYR A 87 2.00 -2.95 -19.57
N CYS A 88 3.03 -2.20 -19.99
CA CYS A 88 3.37 -0.88 -19.45
C CYS A 88 3.51 -0.86 -17.91
N ILE A 89 4.13 -1.91 -17.36
CA ILE A 89 4.30 -2.06 -15.91
C ILE A 89 5.31 -1.04 -15.42
N ASN A 90 4.89 -0.13 -14.53
CA ASN A 90 5.77 0.89 -14.01
C ASN A 90 6.79 0.27 -13.02
N LYS A 91 8.07 0.34 -13.37
CA LYS A 91 9.20 -0.34 -12.71
C LYS A 91 9.41 0.03 -11.23
N GLY A 92 8.82 1.12 -10.75
CA GLY A 92 8.92 1.56 -9.35
C GLY A 92 7.83 1.04 -8.43
N ASN A 93 6.90 0.19 -8.90
CA ASN A 93 5.78 -0.24 -8.06
C ASN A 93 6.19 -1.35 -7.11
N ILE A 94 5.66 -1.24 -5.90
CA ILE A 94 5.84 -2.21 -4.83
C ILE A 94 4.49 -2.89 -4.60
N ILE A 95 4.52 -4.21 -4.51
CA ILE A 95 3.37 -5.04 -4.15
C ILE A 95 3.56 -5.48 -2.70
N PHE A 96 2.56 -5.23 -1.87
CA PHE A 96 2.51 -5.71 -0.50
C PHE A 96 1.62 -6.94 -0.44
N LEU A 97 2.23 -8.11 -0.23
CA LEU A 97 1.52 -9.37 -0.07
C LEU A 97 1.40 -9.69 1.41
N SER A 98 0.20 -9.52 1.98
CA SER A 98 -0.05 -9.72 3.41
C SER A 98 -0.83 -11.01 3.67
N TYR A 99 -0.48 -11.74 4.72
CA TYR A 99 -1.15 -13.00 5.11
C TYR A 99 -1.16 -13.20 6.62
N LYS A 100 -2.17 -13.94 7.08
CA LYS A 100 -2.34 -14.39 8.47
C LYS A 100 -1.68 -15.75 8.67
#